data_AF-A0A151UJT0-F1
#
_entry.id   AF-A0A151UJT0-F1
#
_cell.length_a   1.000
_cell.length_b   1.000
_cell.length_c   1.000
_cell.angle_alpha   90.00
_cell.angle_beta   90.00
_cell.angle_gamma   90.00
#
_symmetry.space_group_name_H-M   'P 1'
#
loop_
_entity.id
_entity.type
_entity.pdbx_description
1 polymer ?
#
loop_
_entity_poly.entity_id
_entity_poly.type
_entity_poly.pdbx_seq_one_letter_code
_entity_poly.pdbx_strand_id
1 'polypeptide(L)'
;MSARASIDFLAWESNFFGRRLGCVAFDDAAPRLTSSALAGFALVQAKVAAQATAQMDALSAIGFRPVEGEMDCCHILSACAGCAPIAGAAVLPPAEMRLAMEADIPALRALAAQTLVQSRFRAPWFSDEERQRFYAQWVENAVRGSFDHLCLVAQEPDGGIVGLVTLR
;
A
#
# COMPACT_ATOMS: atom_id res chain seq x y z
N MET A 1 -17.80 7.21 -22.87
CA MET A 1 -16.45 7.23 -23.49
C MET A 1 -15.75 5.92 -23.18
N SER A 2 -14.79 5.49 -23.99
CA SER A 2 -14.05 4.23 -23.77
C SER A 2 -12.60 4.58 -23.46
N ALA A 3 -12.07 4.02 -22.37
CA ALA A 3 -10.68 4.20 -21.97
C ALA A 3 -9.75 3.45 -22.93
N ARG A 4 -8.60 4.03 -23.24
CA ARG A 4 -7.52 3.39 -23.99
C ARG A 4 -6.44 2.98 -23.00
N ALA A 5 -6.14 1.68 -22.97
CA ALA A 5 -5.22 1.12 -21.99
C ALA A 5 -4.74 -0.27 -22.40
N SER A 6 -3.60 -0.65 -21.87
CA SER A 6 -3.14 -2.03 -21.81
C SER A 6 -3.33 -2.59 -20.39
N ILE A 7 -3.11 -3.89 -20.20
CA ILE A 7 -3.17 -4.52 -18.89
C ILE A 7 -1.80 -5.11 -18.58
N ASP A 8 -1.12 -4.50 -17.62
CA ASP A 8 0.15 -4.98 -17.13
C ASP A 8 -0.07 -6.17 -16.19
N PHE A 9 0.71 -7.23 -16.39
CA PHE A 9 0.69 -8.40 -15.51
C PHE A 9 1.43 -8.08 -14.20
N LEU A 10 0.72 -8.18 -13.07
CA LEU A 10 1.30 -7.96 -11.75
C LEU A 10 2.02 -9.24 -11.29
N ALA A 11 3.24 -9.48 -11.80
CA ALA A 11 3.95 -10.74 -11.59
C ALA A 11 4.14 -11.09 -10.11
N TRP A 12 4.59 -10.12 -9.30
CA TRP A 12 4.80 -10.33 -7.87
C TRP A 12 3.48 -10.61 -7.12
N GLU A 13 2.46 -9.76 -7.30
CA GLU A 13 1.16 -9.96 -6.63
C GLU A 13 0.52 -11.28 -7.09
N SER A 14 0.65 -11.62 -8.37
CA SER A 14 0.08 -12.86 -8.91
C SER A 14 0.72 -14.10 -8.31
N ASN A 15 2.04 -14.09 -8.15
CA ASN A 15 2.76 -15.16 -7.46
C ASN A 15 2.38 -15.22 -5.98
N PHE A 16 2.26 -14.06 -5.32
CA PHE A 16 1.94 -13.96 -3.89
C PHE A 16 0.52 -14.45 -3.55
N PHE A 17 -0.46 -14.11 -4.38
CA PHE A 17 -1.87 -14.48 -4.21
C PHE A 17 -2.27 -15.75 -4.97
N GLY A 18 -1.36 -16.36 -5.74
CA GLY A 18 -1.62 -17.60 -6.47
C GLY A 18 -2.67 -17.47 -7.58
N ARG A 19 -2.87 -16.27 -8.12
CA ARG A 19 -3.88 -15.99 -9.17
C ARG A 19 -3.42 -14.89 -10.10
N ARG A 20 -3.89 -14.89 -11.35
CA ARG A 20 -3.44 -13.93 -12.36
C ARG A 20 -4.06 -12.56 -12.12
N LEU A 21 -3.24 -11.61 -11.67
CA LEU A 21 -3.63 -10.23 -11.37
C LEU A 21 -3.07 -9.26 -12.42
N GLY A 22 -3.84 -8.23 -12.74
CA GLY A 22 -3.47 -7.21 -13.72
C GLY A 22 -3.71 -5.79 -13.22
N CYS A 23 -3.00 -4.83 -13.79
CA CYS A 23 -3.24 -3.40 -13.60
C CYS A 23 -3.49 -2.72 -14.94
N VAL A 24 -4.47 -1.84 -15.00
CA VAL A 24 -4.73 -1.01 -16.17
C VAL A 24 -3.63 0.04 -16.29
N ALA A 25 -2.92 0.01 -17.42
CA ALA A 25 -1.95 1.03 -17.80
C ALA A 25 -2.57 1.90 -18.89
N PHE A 26 -3.01 3.10 -18.51
CA PHE A 26 -3.63 4.06 -19.42
C PHE A 26 -2.59 4.63 -20.39
N ASP A 27 -2.94 4.61 -21.67
CA ASP A 27 -2.12 5.15 -22.76
C ASP A 27 -3.03 5.48 -23.94
N ASP A 28 -2.94 6.70 -24.46
CA ASP A 28 -3.75 7.16 -25.60
C ASP A 28 -3.44 6.39 -26.90
N ALA A 29 -2.24 5.81 -27.00
CA ALA A 29 -1.83 4.95 -28.11
C ALA A 29 -2.36 3.50 -27.99
N ALA A 30 -2.75 3.07 -26.78
CA ALA A 30 -3.21 1.71 -26.52
C ALA A 30 -4.55 1.39 -27.22
N PRO A 31 -4.90 0.11 -27.38
CA PRO A 31 -6.25 -0.26 -27.82
C PRO A 31 -7.31 0.21 -26.82
N ARG A 32 -8.57 0.24 -27.28
CA ARG A 32 -9.71 0.45 -26.39
C ARG A 32 -9.79 -0.71 -25.40
N LEU A 33 -9.90 -0.38 -24.12
CA LEU A 33 -10.09 -1.38 -23.07
C LEU A 33 -11.52 -1.93 -23.17
N THR A 34 -11.63 -3.25 -23.30
CA THR A 34 -12.89 -3.98 -23.43
C THR A 34 -13.01 -5.03 -22.33
N SER A 35 -14.23 -5.45 -22.01
CA SER A 35 -14.46 -6.54 -21.05
C SER A 35 -13.77 -7.85 -21.46
N SER A 36 -13.61 -8.11 -22.77
CA SER A 36 -12.88 -9.27 -23.28
C SER A 36 -11.39 -9.24 -22.94
N ALA A 37 -10.77 -8.06 -22.89
CA ALA A 37 -9.37 -7.93 -22.49
C ALA A 37 -9.15 -8.30 -21.01
N LEU A 38 -10.17 -8.15 -20.17
CA LEU A 38 -10.13 -8.48 -18.74
C LEU A 38 -10.22 -9.99 -18.48
N ALA A 39 -10.78 -10.76 -19.40
CA ALA A 39 -11.18 -12.16 -19.17
C ALA A 39 -10.03 -13.11 -18.78
N GLY A 40 -8.78 -12.75 -19.10
CA GLY A 40 -7.61 -13.55 -18.73
C GLY A 40 -7.14 -13.37 -17.29
N PHE A 41 -7.73 -12.48 -16.51
CA PHE A 41 -7.28 -12.13 -15.16
C PHE A 41 -8.36 -12.48 -14.13
N ALA A 42 -7.93 -12.98 -12.98
CA ALA A 42 -8.82 -13.20 -11.84
C ALA A 42 -9.31 -11.88 -11.25
N LEU A 43 -8.47 -10.84 -11.29
CA LEU A 43 -8.79 -9.48 -10.86
C LEU A 43 -7.91 -8.49 -11.64
N VAL A 44 -8.52 -7.42 -12.12
CA VAL A 44 -7.81 -6.30 -12.75
C VAL A 44 -8.05 -5.05 -11.90
N GLN A 45 -6.97 -4.35 -11.59
CA GLN A 45 -6.96 -3.14 -10.78
C GLN A 45 -6.74 -1.93 -11.69
N ALA A 46 -7.24 -0.76 -11.29
CA ALA A 46 -6.96 0.49 -11.97
C ALA A 46 -6.84 1.60 -10.93
N LYS A 47 -5.76 2.38 -11.00
CA LYS A 47 -5.59 3.61 -10.24
C LYS A 47 -5.83 4.79 -11.17
N VAL A 48 -6.78 5.65 -10.81
CA VAL A 48 -7.22 6.77 -11.63
C VAL A 48 -7.16 8.03 -10.77
N ALA A 49 -6.76 9.14 -11.37
CA ALA A 49 -6.80 10.44 -10.70
C ALA A 49 -8.26 10.82 -10.38
N ALA A 50 -8.51 11.35 -9.19
CA ALA A 50 -9.88 11.66 -8.72
C ALA A 50 -10.63 12.63 -9.64
N GLN A 51 -9.92 13.51 -10.34
CA GLN A 51 -10.45 14.45 -11.31
C GLN A 51 -10.80 13.84 -12.69
N ALA A 52 -10.32 12.63 -13.00
CA ALA A 52 -10.50 12.00 -14.30
C ALA A 52 -11.83 11.21 -14.38
N THR A 53 -12.94 11.92 -14.20
CA THR A 53 -14.30 11.35 -14.15
C THR A 53 -14.67 10.55 -15.40
N ALA A 54 -14.27 11.02 -16.59
CA ALA A 54 -14.51 10.29 -17.84
C ALA A 54 -13.82 8.92 -17.89
N GLN A 55 -12.64 8.77 -17.27
CA GLN A 55 -11.96 7.48 -17.14
C GLN A 55 -12.67 6.58 -16.13
N MET A 56 -13.11 7.13 -14.99
CA MET A 56 -13.89 6.40 -13.99
C MET A 56 -15.22 5.87 -14.56
N ASP A 57 -15.93 6.69 -15.34
CA ASP A 57 -17.17 6.28 -16.03
C ASP A 57 -16.90 5.17 -17.04
N ALA A 58 -15.81 5.28 -17.81
CA ALA A 58 -15.41 4.27 -18.79
C ALA A 58 -15.06 2.92 -18.14
N LEU A 59 -14.34 2.93 -17.01
CA LEU A 59 -14.04 1.73 -16.23
C LEU A 59 -15.31 1.11 -15.62
N SER A 60 -16.19 1.95 -15.06
CA SER A 60 -17.45 1.50 -14.47
C SER A 60 -18.35 0.84 -15.51
N ALA A 61 -18.39 1.38 -16.74
CA ALA A 61 -19.14 0.83 -17.86
C ALA A 61 -18.68 -0.59 -18.28
N ILE A 62 -17.44 -0.99 -17.96
CA ILE A 62 -16.91 -2.33 -18.24
C ILE A 62 -16.81 -3.20 -16.97
N GLY A 63 -17.41 -2.76 -15.86
CA GLY A 63 -17.62 -3.57 -14.66
C GLY A 63 -16.67 -3.31 -13.48
N PHE A 64 -15.77 -2.32 -13.56
CA PHE A 64 -14.97 -1.94 -12.40
C PHE A 64 -15.84 -1.32 -11.31
N ARG A 65 -15.41 -1.47 -10.06
CA ARG A 65 -16.07 -0.92 -8.88
C ARG A 65 -15.04 -0.17 -8.03
N PRO A 66 -15.41 0.95 -7.38
CA PRO A 66 -14.52 1.66 -6.48
C PRO A 66 -14.17 0.78 -5.28
N VAL A 67 -12.88 0.80 -4.89
CA VAL A 67 -12.36 0.05 -3.73
C VAL A 67 -12.06 1.00 -2.58
N GLU A 68 -11.28 2.04 -2.86
CA GLU A 68 -10.90 3.10 -1.92
C GLU A 68 -10.45 4.35 -2.69
N GLY A 69 -10.30 5.47 -1.98
CA GLY A 69 -9.60 6.66 -2.45
C GLY A 69 -8.27 6.79 -1.72
N GLU A 70 -7.26 7.31 -2.41
CA GLU A 70 -5.92 7.56 -1.86
C GLU A 70 -5.64 9.07 -1.92
N MET A 71 -5.04 9.61 -0.86
CA MET A 71 -4.49 10.95 -0.83
C MET A 71 -2.98 10.85 -0.62
N ASP A 72 -2.23 11.35 -1.59
CA ASP A 72 -0.78 11.49 -1.46
C ASP A 72 -0.43 12.85 -0.86
N CYS A 73 0.33 12.84 0.23
CA CYS A 73 0.63 14.01 1.04
C CYS A 73 2.14 14.22 1.10
N CYS A 74 2.59 15.45 0.84
CA CYS A 74 4.00 15.82 0.93
C CYS A 74 4.20 16.87 2.03
N HIS A 75 5.17 16.62 2.92
CA HIS A 75 5.61 17.59 3.92
C HIS A 75 7.09 17.89 3.74
N ILE A 76 7.43 19.17 3.58
CA ILE A 76 8.81 19.62 3.42
C ILE A 76 9.45 19.73 4.80
N LEU A 77 10.38 18.82 5.09
CA LEU A 77 11.20 18.91 6.30
C LEU A 77 12.12 20.13 6.17
N SER A 78 11.97 21.09 7.08
CA SER A 78 12.97 22.14 7.23
C SER A 78 14.25 21.53 7.79
N ALA A 79 15.42 21.92 7.26
CA ALA A 79 16.70 21.49 7.81
C ALA A 79 16.79 21.97 9.27
N CYS A 80 16.61 21.05 10.22
CA CYS A 80 16.80 21.37 11.63
C CYS A 80 18.29 21.56 11.91
N ALA A 81 18.76 22.80 11.87
CA ALA A 81 19.98 23.20 12.58
C ALA A 81 19.66 23.22 14.08
N GLY A 82 19.65 22.03 14.70
CA GLY A 82 19.31 21.83 16.10
C GLY A 82 17.88 21.36 16.31
N CYS A 83 17.74 20.27 17.09
CA CYS A 83 16.46 19.69 17.49
C CYS A 83 15.76 20.60 18.52
N ALA A 84 15.26 21.76 18.09
CA ALA A 84 14.33 22.52 18.92
C ALA A 84 12.92 21.92 18.78
N PRO A 85 12.22 21.60 19.88
CA PRO A 85 10.87 21.06 19.80
C PRO A 85 9.94 22.08 19.14
N ILE A 86 9.05 21.58 18.27
CA ILE A 86 8.03 22.38 17.57
C ILE A 86 7.09 22.97 18.63
N ALA A 87 7.05 24.31 18.74
CA ALA A 87 6.16 25.00 19.66
C ALA A 87 4.69 24.67 19.34
N GLY A 88 3.96 24.13 20.33
CA GLY A 88 2.55 23.75 20.19
C GLY A 88 2.31 22.30 19.78
N ALA A 89 3.35 21.49 19.55
CA ALA A 89 3.19 20.04 19.50
C ALA A 89 2.77 19.54 20.89
N ALA A 90 1.69 18.77 20.98
CA ALA A 90 1.41 17.99 22.17
C ALA A 90 2.67 17.16 22.46
N VAL A 91 3.24 17.33 23.67
CA VAL A 91 4.36 16.52 24.13
C VAL A 91 3.83 15.11 24.32
N LEU A 92 3.82 14.33 23.24
CA LEU A 92 3.72 12.89 23.34
C LEU A 92 4.94 12.46 24.18
N PRO A 93 4.77 11.53 25.14
CA PRO A 93 5.93 10.94 25.79
C PRO A 93 6.89 10.48 24.69
N PRO A 94 8.20 10.71 24.83
CA PRO A 94 9.14 10.23 23.83
C PRO A 94 9.02 8.70 23.79
N ALA A 95 8.27 8.19 22.82
CA ALA A 95 8.39 6.79 22.47
C ALA A 95 9.82 6.64 21.97
N GLU A 96 10.60 5.77 22.62
CA GLU A 96 11.94 5.50 22.14
C GLU A 96 11.81 4.90 20.75
N MET A 97 12.23 5.68 19.75
CA MET A 97 12.27 5.25 18.37
C MET A 97 13.66 4.68 18.09
N ARG A 98 13.70 3.44 17.62
CA ARG A 98 14.93 2.80 17.16
C ARG A 98 14.74 2.11 15.82
N LEU A 99 15.85 1.79 15.17
CA LEU A 99 15.83 0.92 14.00
C LEU A 99 15.32 -0.48 14.38
N ALA A 100 14.45 -1.01 13.52
CA ALA A 100 14.03 -2.41 13.58
C ALA A 100 15.22 -3.33 13.28
N MET A 101 15.30 -4.43 14.01
CA MET A 101 16.28 -5.49 13.81
C MET A 101 15.56 -6.74 13.28
N GLU A 102 16.31 -7.70 12.73
CA GLU A 102 15.72 -8.96 12.26
C GLU A 102 14.97 -9.71 13.37
N ALA A 103 15.42 -9.57 14.63
CA ALA A 103 14.74 -10.15 15.79
C ALA A 103 13.33 -9.59 16.02
N ASP A 104 13.02 -8.38 15.51
CA ASP A 104 11.70 -7.76 15.63
C ASP A 104 10.71 -8.27 14.57
N ILE A 105 11.18 -8.97 13.52
CA ILE A 105 10.34 -9.42 12.40
C ILE A 105 9.10 -10.19 12.86
N PRO A 106 9.18 -11.18 13.78
CA PRO A 106 7.99 -11.92 14.21
C PRO A 106 6.93 -11.02 14.84
N ALA A 107 7.33 -10.10 15.71
CA ALA A 107 6.43 -9.16 16.39
C ALA A 107 5.83 -8.15 15.39
N LEU A 108 6.64 -7.60 14.49
CA LEU A 108 6.21 -6.65 13.48
C LEU A 108 5.25 -7.28 12.47
N ARG A 109 5.49 -8.53 12.05
CA ARG A 109 4.58 -9.29 11.20
C ARG A 109 3.21 -9.47 11.85
N ALA A 110 3.18 -9.83 13.14
CA ALA A 110 1.94 -9.98 13.89
C ALA A 110 1.18 -8.65 14.02
N LEU A 111 1.90 -7.55 14.26
CA LEU A 111 1.32 -6.22 14.36
C LEU A 111 0.76 -5.73 13.00
N ALA A 112 1.53 -5.85 11.93
CA ALA A 112 1.12 -5.42 10.59
C ALA A 112 -0.09 -6.21 10.06
N ALA A 113 -0.17 -7.52 10.35
CA ALA A 113 -1.31 -8.36 9.97
C ALA A 113 -2.62 -7.88 10.60
N GLN A 114 -2.58 -7.27 11.78
CA GLN A 114 -3.75 -6.90 12.58
C GLN A 114 -4.18 -5.43 12.42
N THR A 115 -3.33 -4.57 11.88
CA THR A 115 -3.54 -3.11 11.86
C THR A 115 -4.19 -2.61 10.57
N LEU A 116 -3.73 -3.10 9.40
CA LEU A 116 -4.13 -2.57 8.09
C LEU A 116 -5.39 -3.26 7.52
N VAL A 117 -6.43 -3.34 8.35
CA VAL A 117 -7.65 -4.13 8.09
C VAL A 117 -8.47 -3.61 6.90
N GLN A 118 -8.54 -2.28 6.73
CA GLN A 118 -9.41 -1.62 5.74
C GLN A 118 -8.71 -1.23 4.44
N SER A 119 -7.58 -1.86 4.12
CA SER A 119 -6.85 -1.60 2.87
C SER A 119 -7.58 -2.05 1.59
N ARG A 120 -7.03 -1.70 0.43
CA ARG A 120 -7.44 -2.24 -0.88
C ARG A 120 -7.41 -3.77 -0.97
N PHE A 121 -6.64 -4.45 -0.12
CA PHE A 121 -6.57 -5.91 -0.06
C PHE A 121 -7.62 -6.48 0.92
N ARG A 122 -8.88 -6.06 0.83
CA ARG A 122 -9.96 -6.50 1.73
C ARG A 122 -11.07 -7.25 1.00
N ALA A 123 -11.96 -7.86 1.77
CA ALA A 123 -13.17 -8.47 1.23
C ALA A 123 -14.05 -7.42 0.51
N PRO A 124 -14.73 -7.79 -0.59
CA PRO A 124 -14.82 -9.14 -1.17
C PRO A 124 -13.68 -9.48 -2.15
N TRP A 125 -12.69 -8.59 -2.33
CA TRP A 125 -11.66 -8.74 -3.36
C TRP A 125 -10.55 -9.72 -2.94
N PHE A 126 -10.16 -9.68 -1.67
CA PHE A 126 -9.17 -10.56 -1.05
C PHE A 126 -9.70 -11.07 0.30
N SER A 127 -9.30 -12.27 0.70
CA SER A 127 -9.64 -12.78 2.04
C SER A 127 -8.85 -12.06 3.13
N ASP A 128 -9.34 -12.11 4.37
CA ASP A 128 -8.60 -11.55 5.51
C ASP A 128 -7.22 -12.21 5.69
N GLU A 129 -7.12 -13.51 5.39
CA GLU A 129 -5.86 -14.25 5.43
C GLU A 129 -4.88 -13.75 4.35
N GLU A 130 -5.36 -13.55 3.11
CA GLU A 130 -4.55 -12.97 2.02
C GLU A 130 -4.02 -11.59 2.41
N ARG A 131 -4.87 -10.74 3.00
CA ARG A 131 -4.49 -9.41 3.51
C ARG A 131 -3.45 -9.47 4.61
N GLN A 132 -3.67 -10.32 5.61
CA GLN A 132 -2.79 -10.48 6.75
C GLN A 132 -1.40 -10.93 6.30
N ARG A 133 -1.33 -11.93 5.41
CA ARG A 133 -0.07 -12.38 4.80
C ARG A 133 0.61 -11.25 4.05
N PHE A 134 -0.14 -10.46 3.27
CA PHE A 134 0.42 -9.36 2.49
C PHE A 134 1.12 -8.33 3.38
N TYR A 135 0.47 -7.83 4.42
CA TYR A 135 1.07 -6.81 5.29
C TYR A 135 2.17 -7.35 6.20
N ALA A 136 2.08 -8.62 6.61
CA ALA A 136 3.18 -9.29 7.29
C ALA A 136 4.42 -9.39 6.37
N GLN A 137 4.25 -9.76 5.09
CA GLN A 137 5.36 -9.81 4.15
C GLN A 137 5.94 -8.42 3.85
N TRP A 138 5.07 -7.41 3.74
CA TRP A 138 5.48 -6.03 3.47
C TRP A 138 6.41 -5.48 4.56
N VAL A 139 6.02 -5.61 5.84
CA VAL A 139 6.87 -5.12 6.93
C VAL A 139 8.18 -5.92 7.06
N GLU A 140 8.15 -7.23 6.79
CA GLU A 140 9.39 -8.02 6.77
C GLU A 140 10.35 -7.53 5.69
N ASN A 141 9.85 -7.23 4.49
CA ASN A 141 10.66 -6.69 3.40
C ASN A 141 11.26 -5.32 3.75
N ALA A 142 10.51 -4.48 4.49
CA ALA A 142 11.00 -3.20 4.97
C ALA A 142 12.13 -3.35 5.99
N VAL A 143 12.03 -4.31 6.92
CA VAL A 143 13.10 -4.59 7.90
C VAL A 143 14.36 -5.14 7.20
N ARG A 144 14.19 -5.98 6.18
CA ARG A 144 15.30 -6.58 5.42
C ARG A 144 15.92 -5.64 4.38
N GLY A 145 15.38 -4.44 4.18
CA GLY A 145 15.89 -3.49 3.19
C GLY A 145 15.60 -3.87 1.73
N SER A 146 14.69 -4.82 1.47
CA SER A 146 14.43 -5.34 0.12
C SER A 146 13.38 -4.54 -0.66
N PHE A 147 12.56 -3.71 0.03
CA PHE A 147 11.52 -2.88 -0.59
C PHE A 147 11.51 -1.43 -0.06
N ASP A 148 11.53 -1.26 1.25
CA ASP A 148 11.79 0.02 1.92
C ASP A 148 13.24 0.04 2.45
N HIS A 149 13.84 1.21 2.63
CA HIS A 149 15.24 1.32 3.06
C HIS A 149 15.42 1.09 4.55
N LEU A 150 14.45 1.52 5.38
CA LEU A 150 14.53 1.45 6.85
C LEU A 150 13.15 1.22 7.46
N CYS A 151 13.11 0.55 8.62
CA CYS A 151 11.94 0.46 9.48
C CYS A 151 12.31 0.98 10.88
N LEU A 152 11.56 1.93 11.40
CA LEU A 152 11.69 2.41 12.78
C LEU A 152 10.55 1.82 13.62
N VAL A 153 10.86 1.42 14.85
CA VAL A 153 9.89 0.93 15.82
C VAL A 153 9.79 1.90 16.99
N ALA A 154 8.56 2.16 17.41
CA ALA A 154 8.27 2.87 18.64
C ALA A 154 8.04 1.83 19.75
N GLN A 155 8.77 1.99 20.87
CA GLN A 155 8.70 1.08 22.00
C GLN A 155 8.08 1.75 23.22
N GLU A 156 7.34 0.96 23.99
CA GLU A 156 7.00 1.29 25.38
C GLU A 156 8.20 1.01 26.32
N PRO A 157 8.20 1.59 27.53
CA PRO A 157 9.29 1.40 28.50
C PRO A 157 9.55 -0.06 28.91
N ASP A 158 8.57 -0.95 28.71
CA ASP A 158 8.68 -2.39 28.95
C ASP A 158 9.31 -3.18 27.77
N GLY A 159 9.61 -2.48 26.67
CA GLY A 159 10.19 -3.04 25.44
C GLY A 159 9.17 -3.47 24.39
N GLY A 160 7.87 -3.38 24.67
CA GLY A 160 6.79 -3.72 23.75
C GLY A 160 6.76 -2.79 22.53
N ILE A 161 6.61 -3.36 21.32
CA ILE A 161 6.47 -2.58 20.09
C ILE A 161 5.02 -2.10 19.97
N VAL A 162 4.83 -0.79 19.97
CA VAL A 162 3.51 -0.14 19.88
C VAL A 162 3.24 0.55 18.56
N GLY A 163 4.28 0.73 17.75
CA GLY A 163 4.16 1.35 16.44
C GLY A 163 5.38 1.09 15.57
N LEU A 164 5.19 1.30 14.27
CA LEU A 164 6.25 1.21 13.28
C LEU A 164 6.05 2.27 12.20
N VAL A 165 7.15 2.66 11.55
CA VAL A 165 7.14 3.46 10.32
C VAL A 165 8.19 2.91 9.38
N THR A 166 7.81 2.65 8.14
CA THR A 166 8.75 2.26 7.08
C THR A 166 9.08 3.48 6.22
N LEU A 167 10.35 3.61 5.83
CA LEU A 167 10.89 4.75 5.11
C LEU A 167 11.66 4.27 3.89
N ARG A 168 11.42 4.93 2.75
CA ARG A 168 12.10 4.70 1.48
C ARG A 168 12.65 6.02 0.95
#